data_AF-A0A9X1ZS99-F1
#
_entry.id   AF-A0A9X1ZS99-F1
#
_cell.length_a   1.000
_cell.length_b   1.000
_cell.length_c   1.000
_cell.angle_alpha   90.00
_cell.angle_beta   90.00
_cell.angle_gamma   90.00
#
_symmetry.space_group_name_H-M   'P 1'
#
loop_
_entity.id
_entity.type
_entity.pdbx_description
1 polymer ?
#
loop_
_entity_poly.entity_id
_entity_poly.type
_entity_poly.pdbx_seq_one_letter_code
_entity_poly.pdbx_strand_id
1 'polypeptide(L)'
;MTEHEKIRIFEKDILDKHYEDYLFYKYSEDIVIPYLLQVYGDTERHRDNLIANGQDAHNVSIYLSNMLHGIGHCIRWMLKQNQPLYRDISDESTRQLQEMAADFLGWGTGYHMIAQEFVTWSRGIKTAIFSEENKTITFLNPEGYNYSSVYDNQLLYAKQMQVVYYSYPHNEMEIEYEEWLKDIDFSSPPIANHIDWDRGRDSKSYPLLYRKMCEILFPELEESTEFDGYNLRQLRQFYALFFLNFHFIRWTEAVLDSKSGKNLSFGSNPLYLSTTQFENLAATITGLPKKVAAAIINDLTFNPNTFHTSVSIQPFILSSSGTYYILPNLFSQLEPSRMILGALNKGSKKKIYDKLINLIEKCNLNELYNYVKDVSSWTPYLEKMVKFGGKQIHPDLILINSDDRCIYIIDYKHFIGPISASEVDYKMNELKKGSIQVKNYIELFRKLSKIGTTNIEGFATYGLLITHKPLPVPISDNIDIPILDMLTFKQKISSMKDGKGSINELMRIIEDDKNHENVFTPFENEIKVGEWKIIRSQHKITQSE
;
A
#
# COMPACT_ATOMS: atom_id res chain seq x y z
N MET A 1 -9.53 -7.18 38.11
CA MET A 1 -9.43 -7.10 36.65
C MET A 1 -9.17 -5.66 36.27
N THR A 2 -8.01 -5.39 35.69
CA THR A 2 -7.58 -4.06 35.21
C THR A 2 -8.41 -3.63 34.00
N GLU A 3 -8.44 -2.34 33.67
CA GLU A 3 -9.10 -1.85 32.44
C GLU A 3 -8.51 -2.51 31.19
N HIS A 4 -7.18 -2.71 31.17
CA HIS A 4 -6.50 -3.41 30.09
C HIS A 4 -7.06 -4.84 29.90
N GLU A 5 -7.21 -5.60 30.98
CA GLU A 5 -7.78 -6.95 30.93
C GLU A 5 -9.23 -6.93 30.45
N LYS A 6 -10.04 -5.96 30.89
CA LYS A 6 -11.44 -5.80 30.45
C LYS A 6 -11.54 -5.53 28.96
N ILE A 7 -10.73 -4.61 28.44
CA ILE A 7 -10.70 -4.27 27.02
C ILE A 7 -10.29 -5.49 26.17
N ARG A 8 -9.31 -6.28 26.63
CA ARG A 8 -8.90 -7.52 25.94
C ARG A 8 -9.95 -8.62 25.95
N ILE A 9 -10.71 -8.73 27.04
CA ILE A 9 -11.85 -9.65 27.09
C ILE A 9 -12.93 -9.22 26.12
N PHE A 10 -13.26 -7.92 26.06
CA PHE A 10 -14.17 -7.38 25.06
C PHE A 10 -13.70 -7.69 23.62
N GLU A 11 -12.43 -7.44 23.32
CA GLU A 11 -11.84 -7.72 21.99
C GLU A 11 -12.08 -9.17 21.58
N LYS A 12 -11.70 -10.12 22.45
CA LYS A 12 -11.75 -11.55 22.17
C LYS A 12 -13.17 -12.12 22.16
N ASP A 13 -13.99 -11.75 23.13
CA ASP A 13 -15.25 -12.43 23.40
C ASP A 13 -16.46 -11.74 22.76
N ILE A 14 -16.33 -10.49 22.33
CA ILE A 14 -17.41 -9.70 21.71
C ILE A 14 -17.00 -9.25 20.31
N LEU A 15 -15.95 -8.44 20.18
CA LEU A 15 -15.56 -7.84 18.89
C LEU A 15 -15.18 -8.90 17.86
N ASP A 16 -14.31 -9.83 18.23
CA ASP A 16 -13.79 -10.91 17.38
C ASP A 16 -14.82 -12.02 17.12
N LYS A 17 -16.07 -11.86 17.56
CA LYS A 17 -17.17 -12.83 17.31
C LYS A 17 -18.42 -12.19 16.73
N HIS A 18 -18.54 -10.87 16.75
CA HIS A 18 -19.76 -10.19 16.30
C HIS A 18 -20.10 -10.45 14.82
N TYR A 19 -19.11 -10.82 14.00
CA TYR A 19 -19.36 -11.23 12.61
C TYR A 19 -20.30 -12.44 12.50
N GLU A 20 -20.40 -13.29 13.53
CA GLU A 20 -21.25 -14.49 13.56
C GLU A 20 -22.75 -14.15 13.57
N ASP A 21 -23.10 -12.93 13.98
CA ASP A 21 -24.49 -12.44 14.01
C ASP A 21 -25.03 -12.08 12.62
N TYR A 22 -24.14 -11.87 11.65
CA TYR A 22 -24.51 -11.44 10.30
C TYR A 22 -25.09 -12.60 9.50
N LEU A 23 -26.25 -12.37 8.89
CA LEU A 23 -26.98 -13.40 8.16
C LEU A 23 -26.16 -13.97 6.98
N PHE A 24 -25.31 -13.17 6.35
CA PHE A 24 -24.47 -13.60 5.23
C PHE A 24 -23.36 -14.57 5.64
N TYR A 25 -22.87 -14.51 6.88
CA TYR A 25 -21.91 -15.48 7.42
C TYR A 25 -22.48 -16.91 7.47
N LYS A 26 -23.81 -17.07 7.37
CA LYS A 26 -24.50 -18.38 7.39
C LYS A 26 -24.51 -19.11 6.06
N TYR A 27 -23.93 -18.55 4.99
CA TYR A 27 -23.76 -19.24 3.71
C TYR A 27 -22.36 -19.81 3.55
N SER A 28 -22.16 -20.64 2.54
CA SER A 28 -20.81 -21.08 2.18
C SER A 28 -19.96 -19.92 1.68
N GLU A 29 -18.65 -20.03 1.88
CA GLU A 29 -17.68 -19.09 1.32
C GLU A 29 -17.77 -18.96 -0.21
N ASP A 30 -18.14 -20.04 -0.90
CA ASP A 30 -18.30 -20.07 -2.35
C ASP A 30 -19.50 -19.21 -2.83
N ILE A 31 -20.46 -18.91 -1.94
CA ILE A 31 -21.53 -17.93 -2.16
C ILE A 31 -21.05 -16.54 -1.72
N VAL A 32 -20.46 -16.43 -0.54
CA VAL A 32 -20.16 -15.14 0.11
C VAL A 32 -19.07 -14.34 -0.60
N ILE A 33 -17.95 -14.98 -0.93
CA ILE A 33 -16.77 -14.31 -1.50
C ILE A 33 -17.09 -13.58 -2.82
N PRO A 34 -17.81 -14.17 -3.79
CA PRO A 34 -18.33 -13.49 -4.98
C PRO A 34 -18.98 -12.14 -4.72
N TYR A 35 -19.99 -12.13 -3.85
CA TYR A 35 -20.78 -10.93 -3.61
C TYR A 35 -19.99 -9.88 -2.83
N LEU A 36 -19.09 -10.27 -1.93
CA LEU A 36 -18.18 -9.34 -1.27
C LEU A 36 -17.28 -8.61 -2.28
N LEU A 37 -16.70 -9.37 -3.22
CA LEU A 37 -15.88 -8.79 -4.30
C LEU A 37 -16.70 -7.88 -5.21
N GLN A 38 -17.90 -8.32 -5.59
CA GLN A 38 -18.82 -7.52 -6.41
C GLN A 38 -19.16 -6.18 -5.73
N VAL A 39 -19.61 -6.20 -4.47
CA VAL A 39 -19.97 -4.98 -3.74
C VAL A 39 -18.79 -4.01 -3.62
N TYR A 40 -17.59 -4.51 -3.35
CA TYR A 40 -16.38 -3.67 -3.36
C TYR A 40 -16.11 -3.07 -4.75
N GLY A 41 -16.12 -3.90 -5.79
CA GLY A 41 -15.91 -3.44 -7.17
C GLY A 41 -16.91 -2.37 -7.59
N ASP A 42 -18.19 -2.56 -7.26
CA ASP A 42 -19.26 -1.62 -7.58
C ASP A 42 -19.10 -0.31 -6.83
N THR A 43 -18.73 -0.37 -5.55
CA THR A 43 -18.50 0.84 -4.74
C THR A 43 -17.31 1.64 -5.27
N GLU A 44 -16.23 0.97 -5.69
CA GLU A 44 -15.08 1.64 -6.28
C GLU A 44 -15.45 2.31 -7.61
N ARG A 45 -16.22 1.64 -8.47
CA ARG A 45 -16.68 2.20 -9.75
C ARG A 45 -17.62 3.40 -9.57
N HIS A 46 -18.33 3.48 -8.45
CA HIS A 46 -19.15 4.65 -8.09
C HIS A 46 -18.34 5.82 -7.51
N ARG A 47 -17.03 5.67 -7.26
CA ARG A 47 -16.19 6.71 -6.62
C ARG A 47 -16.37 8.08 -7.27
N ASP A 48 -16.25 8.16 -8.59
CA ASP A 48 -16.27 9.43 -9.30
C ASP A 48 -17.67 10.06 -9.27
N ASN A 49 -18.73 9.24 -9.26
CA ASN A 49 -20.11 9.70 -9.05
C ASN A 49 -20.34 10.22 -7.62
N LEU A 50 -19.77 9.57 -6.60
CA LEU A 50 -19.84 10.05 -5.21
C LEU A 50 -19.16 11.43 -5.08
N ILE A 51 -17.99 11.58 -5.70
CA ILE A 51 -17.24 12.84 -5.72
C ILE A 51 -18.01 13.93 -6.46
N ALA A 52 -18.55 13.62 -7.64
CA ALA A 52 -19.38 14.55 -8.41
C ALA A 52 -20.64 15.00 -7.66
N ASN A 53 -21.17 14.16 -6.77
CA ASN A 53 -22.30 14.48 -5.90
C ASN A 53 -21.91 15.20 -4.60
N GLY A 54 -20.68 15.73 -4.50
CA GLY A 54 -20.23 16.57 -3.40
C GLY A 54 -19.58 15.83 -2.23
N GLN A 55 -19.29 14.53 -2.36
CA GLN A 55 -18.44 13.84 -1.39
C GLN A 55 -16.98 14.27 -1.59
N ASP A 56 -16.26 14.47 -0.48
CA ASP A 56 -14.84 14.79 -0.54
C ASP A 56 -14.02 13.58 -1.03
N ALA A 57 -13.18 13.80 -2.06
CA ALA A 57 -12.44 12.74 -2.73
C ALA A 57 -11.45 12.02 -1.81
N HIS A 58 -10.86 12.74 -0.85
CA HIS A 58 -9.93 12.16 0.12
C HIS A 58 -10.68 11.23 1.10
N ASN A 59 -11.81 11.68 1.64
CA ASN A 59 -12.65 10.86 2.52
C ASN A 59 -13.18 9.59 1.84
N VAL A 60 -13.62 9.70 0.57
CA VAL A 60 -14.05 8.52 -0.21
C VAL A 60 -12.89 7.54 -0.40
N SER A 61 -11.69 8.04 -0.68
CA SER A 61 -10.49 7.20 -0.84
C SER A 61 -10.11 6.49 0.45
N ILE A 62 -10.19 7.17 1.60
CA ILE A 62 -9.98 6.56 2.92
C ILE A 62 -11.02 5.46 3.18
N TYR A 63 -12.29 5.73 2.88
CA TYR A 63 -13.36 4.74 3.08
C TYR A 63 -13.13 3.49 2.22
N LEU A 64 -12.85 3.66 0.92
CA LEU A 64 -12.55 2.55 0.01
C LEU A 64 -11.30 1.77 0.46
N SER A 65 -10.28 2.44 1.00
CA SER A 65 -9.12 1.76 1.59
C SER A 65 -9.51 0.90 2.80
N ASN A 66 -10.32 1.43 3.71
CA ASN A 66 -10.81 0.64 4.86
C ASN A 66 -11.68 -0.54 4.40
N MET A 67 -12.51 -0.33 3.38
CA MET A 67 -13.35 -1.38 2.79
C MET A 67 -12.51 -2.49 2.15
N LEU A 68 -11.41 -2.14 1.48
CA LEU A 68 -10.45 -3.08 0.90
C LEU A 68 -9.71 -3.92 1.96
N HIS A 69 -9.51 -3.38 3.16
CA HIS A 69 -9.02 -4.19 4.28
C HIS A 69 -10.14 -4.99 4.96
N GLY A 70 -11.33 -4.41 5.05
CA GLY A 70 -12.53 -5.04 5.61
C GLY A 70 -12.92 -6.31 4.86
N ILE A 71 -12.88 -6.30 3.52
CA ILE A 71 -13.13 -7.49 2.71
C ILE A 71 -12.14 -8.63 3.03
N GLY A 72 -10.87 -8.29 3.33
CA GLY A 72 -9.88 -9.28 3.77
C GLY A 72 -10.23 -9.94 5.10
N HIS A 73 -10.89 -9.22 6.02
CA HIS A 73 -11.41 -9.80 7.27
C HIS A 73 -12.62 -10.68 7.01
N CYS A 74 -13.58 -10.23 6.20
CA CYS A 74 -14.74 -11.02 5.81
C CYS A 74 -14.33 -12.35 5.16
N ILE A 75 -13.42 -12.32 4.17
CA ILE A 75 -12.88 -13.51 3.52
C ILE A 75 -12.21 -14.43 4.54
N ARG A 76 -11.42 -13.87 5.47
CA ARG A 76 -10.76 -14.66 6.51
C ARG A 76 -11.75 -15.37 7.43
N TRP A 77 -12.84 -14.70 7.83
CA TRP A 77 -13.89 -15.31 8.64
C TRP A 77 -14.56 -16.46 7.90
N MET A 78 -14.87 -16.27 6.61
CA MET A 78 -15.44 -17.33 5.77
C MET A 78 -14.50 -18.53 5.64
N LEU A 79 -13.24 -18.31 5.26
CA LEU A 79 -12.25 -19.38 5.07
C LEU A 79 -11.85 -20.12 6.36
N LYS A 80 -12.17 -19.55 7.54
CA LYS A 80 -11.93 -20.17 8.86
C LYS A 80 -13.20 -20.73 9.49
N GLN A 81 -14.33 -20.68 8.78
CA GLN A 81 -15.57 -21.19 9.29
C GLN A 81 -15.45 -22.71 9.52
N ASN A 82 -15.60 -23.15 10.77
CA ASN A 82 -15.39 -24.56 11.14
C ASN A 82 -16.50 -25.51 10.66
N GLN A 83 -17.65 -24.98 10.24
CA GLN A 83 -18.73 -25.76 9.66
C GLN A 83 -19.38 -24.98 8.51
N PRO A 84 -19.41 -25.52 7.27
CA PRO A 84 -20.22 -24.92 6.22
C PRO A 84 -21.69 -25.01 6.65
N LEU A 85 -22.28 -23.86 6.96
CA LEU A 85 -23.72 -23.75 7.08
C LEU A 85 -24.27 -23.86 5.65
N TYR A 86 -24.69 -25.06 5.27
CA TYR A 86 -25.36 -25.31 3.99
C TYR A 86 -26.77 -24.71 4.04
N ARG A 87 -26.84 -23.39 3.99
CA ARG A 87 -28.07 -22.69 3.69
C ARG A 87 -28.16 -22.55 2.17
N ASP A 88 -29.25 -23.08 1.60
CA ASP A 88 -29.58 -22.86 0.19
C ASP A 88 -29.89 -21.37 -0.04
N ILE A 89 -29.63 -20.88 -1.25
CA ILE A 89 -29.95 -19.52 -1.70
C ILE A 89 -31.22 -19.49 -2.57
N SER A 90 -31.94 -20.62 -2.68
CA SER A 90 -33.12 -20.76 -3.55
C SER A 90 -34.23 -19.77 -3.25
N ASP A 91 -34.33 -19.29 -2.00
CA ASP A 91 -35.37 -18.36 -1.55
C ASP A 91 -34.91 -16.90 -1.61
N GLU A 92 -33.64 -16.66 -1.96
CA GLU A 92 -32.97 -15.38 -1.91
C GLU A 92 -32.76 -14.82 -3.32
N SER A 93 -33.31 -13.64 -3.58
CA SER A 93 -33.01 -12.90 -4.81
C SER A 93 -31.56 -12.39 -4.81
N THR A 94 -30.99 -12.22 -6.01
CA THR A 94 -29.67 -11.61 -6.20
C THR A 94 -29.49 -10.29 -5.44
N ARG A 95 -30.54 -9.45 -5.42
CA ARG A 95 -30.52 -8.18 -4.68
C ARG A 95 -30.41 -8.39 -3.18
N GLN A 96 -31.13 -9.37 -2.61
CA GLN A 96 -31.02 -9.68 -1.18
C GLN A 96 -29.61 -10.16 -0.84
N LEU A 97 -29.00 -11.00 -1.68
CA LEU A 97 -27.62 -11.44 -1.48
C LEU A 97 -26.62 -10.27 -1.54
N GLN A 98 -26.81 -9.32 -2.46
CA GLN A 98 -26.01 -8.11 -2.54
C GLN A 98 -26.17 -7.20 -1.32
N GLU A 99 -27.41 -6.99 -0.84
CA GLU A 99 -27.68 -6.21 0.38
C GLU A 99 -27.03 -6.86 1.61
N MET A 100 -27.13 -8.19 1.74
CA MET A 100 -26.49 -8.95 2.80
C MET A 100 -24.96 -8.89 2.74
N ALA A 101 -24.39 -8.93 1.53
CA ALA A 101 -22.95 -8.77 1.32
C ALA A 101 -22.47 -7.36 1.66
N ALA A 102 -23.25 -6.34 1.31
CA ALA A 102 -22.98 -4.95 1.65
C ALA A 102 -23.01 -4.71 3.16
N ASP A 103 -24.00 -5.27 3.86
CA ASP A 103 -24.08 -5.21 5.32
C ASP A 103 -22.89 -5.91 5.98
N PHE A 104 -22.53 -7.11 5.50
CA PHE A 104 -21.40 -7.87 6.05
C PHE A 104 -20.06 -7.19 5.78
N LEU A 105 -19.88 -6.61 4.59
CA LEU A 105 -18.69 -5.82 4.24
C LEU A 105 -18.64 -4.49 4.99
N GLY A 106 -19.79 -3.87 5.24
CA GLY A 106 -19.93 -2.70 6.11
C GLY A 106 -19.40 -3.01 7.51
N TRP A 107 -19.74 -4.18 8.05
CA TRP A 107 -19.14 -4.67 9.29
C TRP A 107 -17.64 -4.94 9.16
N GLY A 108 -17.19 -5.65 8.13
CA GLY A 108 -15.75 -5.90 7.91
C GLY A 108 -14.94 -4.59 7.87
N THR A 109 -15.49 -3.55 7.25
CA THR A 109 -14.92 -2.19 7.21
C THR A 109 -14.85 -1.57 8.61
N GLY A 110 -15.96 -1.60 9.36
CA GLY A 110 -16.03 -1.10 10.73
C GLY A 110 -15.09 -1.86 11.68
N TYR A 111 -15.08 -3.18 11.60
CA TYR A 111 -14.15 -4.05 12.34
C TYR A 111 -12.71 -3.71 12.00
N HIS A 112 -12.36 -3.51 10.73
CA HIS A 112 -11.00 -3.11 10.36
C HIS A 112 -10.59 -1.80 11.07
N MET A 113 -11.46 -0.80 11.06
CA MET A 113 -11.24 0.49 11.70
C MET A 113 -11.07 0.33 13.22
N ILE A 114 -11.89 -0.47 13.89
CA ILE A 114 -11.75 -0.77 15.33
C ILE A 114 -10.46 -1.53 15.60
N ALA A 115 -10.14 -2.56 14.81
CA ALA A 115 -8.94 -3.37 14.98
C ALA A 115 -7.66 -2.52 14.88
N GLN A 116 -7.63 -1.50 14.02
CA GLN A 116 -6.51 -0.54 14.00
C GLN A 116 -6.36 0.21 15.34
N GLU A 117 -7.47 0.58 16.00
CA GLU A 117 -7.43 1.21 17.32
C GLU A 117 -6.82 0.29 18.36
N PHE A 118 -7.29 -0.96 18.45
CA PHE A 118 -6.73 -1.95 19.38
C PHE A 118 -5.24 -2.21 19.13
N VAL A 119 -4.82 -2.26 17.86
CA VAL A 119 -3.40 -2.36 17.50
C VAL A 119 -2.64 -1.14 18.02
N THR A 120 -3.06 0.09 17.72
CA THR A 120 -2.35 1.29 18.19
C THR A 120 -2.33 1.43 19.71
N TRP A 121 -3.42 1.09 20.39
CA TRP A 121 -3.50 1.06 21.85
C TRP A 121 -2.54 0.03 22.45
N SER A 122 -2.51 -1.18 21.89
CA SER A 122 -1.61 -2.25 22.35
C SER A 122 -0.12 -1.92 22.22
N ARG A 123 0.21 -1.01 21.30
CA ARG A 123 1.57 -0.50 21.06
C ARG A 123 1.89 0.76 21.86
N GLY A 124 0.96 1.24 22.68
CA GLY A 124 1.13 2.46 23.48
C GLY A 124 1.10 3.76 22.67
N ILE A 125 0.57 3.72 21.43
CA ILE A 125 0.39 4.91 20.59
C ILE A 125 -0.88 5.66 21.02
N LYS A 126 -1.97 4.92 21.27
CA LYS A 126 -3.24 5.48 21.75
C LYS A 126 -3.51 5.09 23.18
N THR A 127 -4.31 5.89 23.87
CA THR A 127 -4.91 5.54 25.16
C THR A 127 -6.36 5.12 24.95
N ALA A 128 -6.89 4.33 25.89
CA ALA A 128 -8.27 3.87 25.86
C ALA A 128 -8.94 4.13 27.21
N ILE A 129 -10.20 4.57 27.17
CA ILE A 129 -11.05 4.74 28.35
C ILE A 129 -12.16 3.68 28.27
N PHE A 130 -12.35 2.93 29.36
CA PHE A 130 -13.35 1.88 29.44
C PHE A 130 -14.49 2.27 30.39
N SER A 131 -15.74 2.16 29.94
CA SER A 131 -16.92 2.35 30.78
C SER A 131 -17.86 1.16 30.65
N GLU A 132 -17.93 0.33 31.70
CA GLU A 132 -18.85 -0.81 31.77
C GLU A 132 -20.32 -0.36 31.82
N GLU A 133 -20.59 0.70 32.60
CA GLU A 133 -21.95 1.23 32.82
C GLU A 133 -22.55 1.75 31.51
N ASN A 134 -21.78 2.52 30.74
CA ASN A 134 -22.21 3.06 29.46
C ASN A 134 -21.97 2.10 28.28
N LYS A 135 -21.37 0.94 28.52
CA LYS A 135 -20.92 -0.02 27.50
C LYS A 135 -20.09 0.66 26.40
N THR A 136 -19.09 1.45 26.80
CA THR A 136 -18.25 2.20 25.85
C THR A 136 -16.76 1.91 26.01
N ILE A 137 -16.05 1.94 24.89
CA ILE A 137 -14.59 2.01 24.84
C ILE A 137 -14.21 3.20 23.95
N THR A 138 -13.51 4.18 24.52
CA THR A 138 -13.09 5.39 23.80
C THR A 138 -11.60 5.35 23.56
N PHE A 139 -11.17 5.38 22.30
CA PHE A 139 -9.78 5.48 21.90
C PHE A 139 -9.42 6.93 21.59
N LEU A 140 -8.46 7.48 22.35
CA LEU A 140 -8.02 8.85 22.21
C LEU A 140 -6.78 8.94 21.29
N ASN A 141 -6.75 9.97 20.45
CA ASN A 141 -5.57 10.27 19.65
C ASN A 141 -4.44 10.77 20.54
N PRO A 142 -3.17 10.43 20.22
CA PRO A 142 -2.05 10.96 20.95
C PRO A 142 -1.81 12.44 20.64
N GLU A 143 -1.28 13.14 21.63
CA GLU A 143 -0.74 14.49 21.52
C GLU A 143 0.75 14.46 21.12
N GLY A 144 1.30 15.57 20.62
CA GLY A 144 2.74 15.70 20.29
C GLY A 144 3.16 15.00 18.99
N TYR A 145 2.23 14.87 18.04
CA TYR A 145 2.49 14.40 16.67
C TYR A 145 2.06 15.46 15.66
N ASN A 146 2.88 15.66 14.62
CA ASN A 146 2.58 16.56 13.52
C ASN A 146 1.64 15.88 12.50
N TYR A 147 0.32 16.03 12.71
CA TYR A 147 -0.69 15.46 11.81
C TYR A 147 -0.74 16.13 10.43
N SER A 148 -0.33 17.40 10.31
CA SER A 148 -0.20 18.11 9.03
C SER A 148 0.78 17.39 8.11
N SER A 149 1.97 17.09 8.64
CA SER A 149 3.00 16.37 7.90
C SER A 149 2.55 14.97 7.46
N VAL A 150 1.74 14.27 8.27
CA VAL A 150 1.17 12.97 7.86
C VAL A 150 0.25 13.13 6.66
N TYR A 151 -0.65 14.13 6.72
CA TYR A 151 -1.60 14.42 5.66
C TYR A 151 -0.89 14.83 4.35
N ASP A 152 0.09 15.74 4.43
CA ASP A 152 0.84 16.21 3.26
C ASP A 152 1.63 15.07 2.60
N ASN A 153 2.29 14.23 3.40
CA ASN A 153 2.97 13.04 2.88
C ASN A 153 1.99 12.04 2.26
N GLN A 154 0.76 11.93 2.77
CA GLN A 154 -0.27 11.07 2.19
C GLN A 154 -0.73 11.60 0.83
N LEU A 155 -0.96 12.92 0.70
CA LEU A 155 -1.29 13.55 -0.56
C LEU A 155 -0.15 13.42 -1.58
N LEU A 156 1.09 13.65 -1.15
CA LEU A 156 2.26 13.52 -1.99
C LEU A 156 2.44 12.06 -2.48
N TYR A 157 2.28 11.08 -1.59
CA TYR A 157 2.30 9.66 -1.95
C TYR A 157 1.21 9.34 -2.99
N ALA A 158 -0.02 9.77 -2.74
CA ALA A 158 -1.14 9.53 -3.65
C ALA A 158 -0.91 10.15 -5.03
N LYS A 159 -0.42 11.40 -5.08
CA LYS A 159 -0.06 12.10 -6.32
C LYS A 159 1.02 11.34 -7.09
N GLN A 160 2.07 10.87 -6.42
CA GLN A 160 3.13 10.09 -7.06
C GLN A 160 2.59 8.77 -7.65
N MET A 161 1.69 8.06 -6.96
CA MET A 161 1.08 6.83 -7.48
C MET A 161 0.13 7.10 -8.64
N GLN A 162 -0.59 8.21 -8.60
CA GLN A 162 -1.49 8.61 -9.68
C GLN A 162 -0.73 8.92 -10.98
N VAL A 163 0.44 9.56 -10.87
CA VAL A 163 1.32 9.80 -12.03
C VAL A 163 1.75 8.49 -12.69
N VAL A 164 2.05 7.44 -11.91
CA VAL A 164 2.38 6.12 -12.45
C VAL A 164 1.20 5.55 -13.22
N TYR A 165 0.00 5.53 -12.62
CA TYR A 165 -1.19 5.01 -13.27
C TYR A 165 -1.51 5.75 -14.59
N TYR A 166 -1.44 7.08 -14.60
CA TYR A 166 -1.68 7.87 -15.82
C TYR A 166 -0.58 7.74 -16.88
N SER A 167 0.59 7.21 -16.52
CA SER A 167 1.68 6.98 -17.48
C SER A 167 1.49 5.71 -18.34
N TYR A 168 0.50 4.88 -18.02
CA TYR A 168 0.16 3.70 -18.81
C TYR A 168 -0.41 4.11 -20.18
N PRO A 169 -0.27 3.25 -21.22
CA PRO A 169 -0.74 3.54 -22.57
C PRO A 169 -2.28 3.39 -22.69
N HIS A 170 -3.03 4.13 -21.88
CA HIS A 170 -4.50 4.04 -21.79
C HIS A 170 -5.16 4.29 -23.14
N ASN A 171 -4.70 5.28 -23.89
CA ASN A 171 -5.26 5.59 -25.20
C ASN A 171 -5.09 4.43 -26.19
N GLU A 172 -3.90 3.83 -26.26
CA GLU A 172 -3.64 2.67 -27.12
C GLU A 172 -4.47 1.46 -26.68
N MET A 173 -4.60 1.23 -25.38
CA MET A 173 -5.42 0.16 -24.82
C MET A 173 -6.90 0.35 -25.19
N GLU A 174 -7.45 1.54 -24.99
CA GLU A 174 -8.87 1.82 -25.26
C GLU A 174 -9.22 1.66 -26.75
N ILE A 175 -8.34 2.07 -27.67
CA ILE A 175 -8.52 1.82 -29.12
C ILE A 175 -8.60 0.31 -29.41
N GLU A 176 -7.75 -0.50 -28.78
CA GLU A 176 -7.81 -1.96 -28.93
C GLU A 176 -9.06 -2.53 -28.26
N TYR A 177 -9.47 -2.02 -27.10
CA TYR A 177 -10.66 -2.46 -26.38
C TYR A 177 -11.94 -2.20 -27.15
N GLU A 178 -12.07 -1.08 -27.87
CA GLU A 178 -13.20 -0.82 -28.76
C GLU A 178 -13.34 -1.90 -29.84
N GLU A 179 -12.22 -2.39 -30.39
CA GLU A 179 -12.23 -3.51 -31.33
C GLU A 179 -12.55 -4.83 -30.64
N TRP A 180 -11.97 -5.11 -29.46
CA TRP A 180 -12.19 -6.36 -28.73
C TRP A 180 -13.63 -6.50 -28.23
N LEU A 181 -14.27 -5.37 -27.88
CA LEU A 181 -15.65 -5.32 -27.42
C LEU A 181 -16.64 -5.87 -28.47
N LYS A 182 -16.30 -5.79 -29.76
CA LYS A 182 -17.16 -6.27 -30.86
C LYS A 182 -17.32 -7.80 -30.86
N ASP A 183 -16.37 -8.51 -30.25
CA ASP A 183 -16.37 -9.97 -30.16
C ASP A 183 -17.16 -10.47 -28.94
N ILE A 184 -17.62 -9.57 -28.06
CA ILE A 184 -18.35 -9.91 -26.84
C ILE A 184 -19.86 -9.99 -27.12
N ASP A 185 -20.43 -11.19 -26.97
CA ASP A 185 -21.88 -11.38 -27.01
C ASP A 185 -22.50 -11.13 -25.62
N PHE A 186 -23.02 -9.91 -25.43
CA PHE A 186 -23.71 -9.52 -24.19
C PHE A 186 -25.03 -10.26 -23.94
N SER A 187 -25.58 -10.96 -24.94
CA SER A 187 -26.78 -11.79 -24.75
C SER A 187 -26.46 -13.13 -24.07
N SER A 188 -25.17 -13.50 -23.99
CA SER A 188 -24.70 -14.77 -23.45
C SER A 188 -23.70 -14.58 -22.30
N PRO A 189 -24.11 -14.11 -21.10
CA PRO A 189 -23.19 -13.94 -19.97
C PRO A 189 -22.59 -15.28 -19.49
N PRO A 190 -21.42 -15.28 -18.81
CA PRO A 190 -20.59 -14.13 -18.47
C PRO A 190 -19.69 -13.66 -19.64
N ILE A 191 -19.40 -12.35 -19.69
CA ILE A 191 -18.56 -11.75 -20.75
C ILE A 191 -17.17 -12.40 -20.85
N ALA A 192 -16.65 -12.90 -19.72
CA ALA A 192 -15.37 -13.59 -19.62
C ALA A 192 -15.26 -14.83 -20.54
N ASN A 193 -16.39 -15.44 -20.92
CA ASN A 193 -16.42 -16.59 -21.82
C ASN A 193 -16.16 -16.21 -23.29
N HIS A 194 -16.33 -14.94 -23.65
CA HIS A 194 -16.15 -14.42 -25.01
C HIS A 194 -14.80 -13.74 -25.20
N ILE A 195 -14.04 -13.54 -24.11
CA ILE A 195 -12.73 -12.88 -24.19
C ILE A 195 -11.75 -13.82 -24.86
N ASP A 196 -11.13 -13.33 -25.94
CA ASP A 196 -9.94 -13.95 -26.51
C ASP A 196 -8.71 -13.62 -25.67
N TRP A 197 -8.49 -14.46 -24.66
CA TRP A 197 -7.54 -14.19 -23.56
C TRP A 197 -6.08 -14.08 -23.98
N ASP A 198 -5.70 -14.61 -25.14
CA ASP A 198 -4.33 -14.59 -25.61
C ASP A 198 -4.03 -13.46 -26.62
N ARG A 199 -5.07 -12.77 -27.10
CA ARG A 199 -5.00 -11.62 -28.02
C ARG A 199 -4.14 -10.48 -27.50
N GLY A 200 -4.11 -10.30 -26.17
CA GLY A 200 -3.26 -9.30 -25.51
C GLY A 200 -1.76 -9.48 -25.81
N ARG A 201 -1.29 -10.69 -26.16
CA ARG A 201 0.12 -10.95 -26.46
C ARG A 201 0.60 -10.31 -27.76
N ASP A 202 -0.29 -10.23 -28.73
CA ASP A 202 -0.01 -9.67 -30.06
C ASP A 202 -0.50 -8.22 -30.19
N SER A 203 -0.99 -7.64 -29.09
CA SER A 203 -1.50 -6.27 -29.05
C SER A 203 -0.38 -5.23 -29.13
N LYS A 204 -0.72 -4.04 -29.66
CA LYS A 204 0.18 -2.88 -29.70
C LYS A 204 0.44 -2.29 -28.31
N SER A 205 -0.52 -2.46 -27.40
CA SER A 205 -0.41 -1.99 -26.01
C SER A 205 0.55 -2.81 -25.16
N TYR A 206 0.71 -4.12 -25.43
CA TYR A 206 1.56 -4.98 -24.59
C TYR A 206 3.03 -4.53 -24.51
N PRO A 207 3.75 -4.26 -25.61
CA PRO A 207 5.14 -3.77 -25.53
C PRO A 207 5.28 -2.46 -24.75
N LEU A 208 4.29 -1.58 -24.82
CA LEU A 208 4.26 -0.31 -24.08
C LEU A 208 4.05 -0.55 -22.59
N LEU A 209 3.08 -1.39 -22.23
CA LEU A 209 2.85 -1.81 -20.84
C LEU A 209 4.05 -2.55 -20.26
N TYR A 210 4.67 -3.46 -21.01
CA TYR A 210 5.86 -4.18 -20.55
C TYR A 210 7.02 -3.22 -20.27
N ARG A 211 7.25 -2.23 -21.15
CA ARG A 211 8.23 -1.17 -20.89
C ARG A 211 7.90 -0.40 -19.60
N LYS A 212 6.63 -0.10 -19.34
CA LYS A 212 6.20 0.50 -18.07
C LYS A 212 6.44 -0.42 -16.87
N MET A 213 6.22 -1.73 -17.00
CA MET A 213 6.58 -2.68 -15.94
C MET A 213 8.09 -2.69 -15.66
N CYS A 214 8.95 -2.50 -16.67
CA CYS A 214 10.39 -2.33 -16.44
C CYS A 214 10.74 -1.06 -15.66
N GLU A 215 9.95 0.00 -15.81
CA GLU A 215 10.16 1.28 -15.11
C GLU A 215 9.67 1.26 -13.65
N ILE A 216 8.65 0.44 -13.32
CA ILE A 216 7.96 0.51 -12.02
C ILE A 216 8.09 -0.76 -11.16
N LEU A 217 8.30 -1.92 -11.78
CA LEU A 217 8.38 -3.20 -11.07
C LEU A 217 9.84 -3.61 -10.90
N PHE A 218 10.41 -3.16 -9.78
CA PHE A 218 11.80 -3.35 -9.38
C PHE A 218 12.79 -2.94 -10.47
N PRO A 219 12.78 -1.67 -10.93
CA PRO A 219 13.72 -1.18 -11.95
C PRO A 219 15.19 -1.35 -11.53
N GLU A 220 15.46 -1.48 -10.23
CA GLU A 220 16.79 -1.68 -9.64
C GLU A 220 17.37 -3.09 -9.88
N LEU A 221 16.54 -4.05 -10.31
CA LEU A 221 16.91 -5.45 -10.41
C LEU A 221 17.04 -5.91 -11.86
N GLU A 222 17.99 -6.82 -12.09
CA GLU A 222 18.16 -7.48 -13.39
C GLU A 222 16.97 -8.39 -13.71
N GLU A 223 16.62 -8.50 -15.00
CA GLU A 223 15.52 -9.35 -15.47
C GLU A 223 15.65 -10.83 -15.09
N SER A 224 16.88 -11.32 -14.90
CA SER A 224 17.20 -12.68 -14.45
C SER A 224 17.08 -12.90 -12.95
N THR A 225 16.64 -11.90 -12.17
CA THR A 225 16.48 -12.05 -10.72
C THR A 225 15.37 -13.04 -10.39
N GLU A 226 15.69 -14.06 -9.59
CA GLU A 226 14.80 -15.19 -9.27
C GLU A 226 13.95 -14.95 -8.01
N PHE A 227 12.68 -15.40 -8.06
CA PHE A 227 11.66 -15.25 -7.01
C PHE A 227 11.08 -16.59 -6.51
N ASP A 228 11.82 -17.68 -6.74
CA ASP A 228 11.42 -19.07 -6.45
C ASP A 228 10.27 -19.56 -7.34
N GLY A 229 10.65 -20.06 -8.53
CA GLY A 229 9.75 -20.61 -9.55
C GLY A 229 9.58 -19.74 -10.79
N TYR A 230 10.03 -18.48 -10.73
CA TYR A 230 10.00 -17.52 -11.83
C TYR A 230 11.04 -16.40 -11.62
N ASN A 231 11.33 -15.65 -12.69
CA ASN A 231 12.22 -14.47 -12.63
C ASN A 231 11.49 -13.15 -12.93
N LEU A 232 12.22 -12.04 -12.78
CA LEU A 232 11.66 -10.69 -12.93
C LEU A 232 11.06 -10.44 -14.32
N ARG A 233 11.70 -10.94 -15.37
CA ARG A 233 11.18 -10.86 -16.74
C ARG A 233 9.79 -11.49 -16.84
N GLN A 234 9.66 -12.72 -16.33
CA GLN A 234 8.41 -13.46 -16.34
C GLN A 234 7.34 -12.78 -15.48
N LEU A 235 7.74 -12.21 -14.33
CA LEU A 235 6.85 -11.45 -13.47
C LEU A 235 6.30 -10.19 -14.17
N ARG A 236 7.16 -9.42 -14.84
CA ARG A 236 6.76 -8.22 -15.60
C ARG A 236 5.83 -8.57 -16.76
N GLN A 237 6.11 -9.67 -17.45
CA GLN A 237 5.24 -10.21 -18.51
C GLN A 237 3.87 -10.62 -17.95
N PHE A 238 3.85 -11.35 -16.83
CA PHE A 238 2.62 -11.75 -16.16
C PHE A 238 1.77 -10.52 -15.82
N TYR A 239 2.36 -9.54 -15.12
CA TYR A 239 1.63 -8.33 -14.70
C TYR A 239 1.12 -7.51 -15.88
N ALA A 240 1.94 -7.26 -16.91
CA ALA A 240 1.53 -6.46 -18.06
C ALA A 240 0.31 -7.07 -18.78
N LEU A 241 0.32 -8.38 -19.02
CA LEU A 241 -0.74 -9.07 -19.76
C LEU A 241 -1.99 -9.30 -18.92
N PHE A 242 -1.84 -9.58 -17.62
CA PHE A 242 -2.98 -9.61 -16.70
C PHE A 242 -3.62 -8.23 -16.54
N PHE A 243 -2.81 -7.18 -16.39
CA PHE A 243 -3.30 -5.81 -16.33
C PHE A 243 -4.10 -5.47 -17.57
N LEU A 244 -3.58 -5.74 -18.78
CA LEU A 244 -4.26 -5.48 -20.04
C LEU A 244 -5.64 -6.19 -20.12
N ASN A 245 -5.69 -7.49 -19.86
CA ASN A 245 -6.94 -8.25 -19.94
C ASN A 245 -7.95 -7.87 -18.83
N PHE A 246 -7.49 -7.65 -17.60
CA PHE A 246 -8.39 -7.29 -16.50
C PHE A 246 -8.85 -5.83 -16.59
N HIS A 247 -8.01 -4.96 -17.15
CA HIS A 247 -8.41 -3.58 -17.44
C HIS A 247 -9.43 -3.53 -18.58
N PHE A 248 -9.35 -4.41 -19.58
CA PHE A 248 -10.41 -4.57 -20.60
C PHE A 248 -11.77 -4.93 -19.98
N ILE A 249 -11.80 -5.85 -19.00
CA ILE A 249 -13.03 -6.20 -18.28
C ILE A 249 -13.60 -4.97 -17.57
N ARG A 250 -12.77 -4.28 -16.77
CA ARG A 250 -13.17 -3.07 -16.06
C ARG A 250 -13.70 -1.99 -17.01
N TRP A 251 -13.01 -1.78 -18.14
CA TRP A 251 -13.41 -0.80 -19.14
C TRP A 251 -14.76 -1.18 -19.77
N THR A 252 -14.94 -2.46 -20.11
CA THR A 252 -16.21 -3.00 -20.64
C THR A 252 -17.36 -2.79 -19.65
N GLU A 253 -17.15 -3.11 -18.37
CA GLU A 253 -18.12 -2.86 -17.29
C GLU A 253 -18.52 -1.37 -17.25
N ALA A 254 -17.55 -0.46 -17.29
CA ALA A 254 -17.79 0.99 -17.30
C ALA A 254 -18.59 1.46 -18.53
N VAL A 255 -18.24 0.98 -19.72
CA VAL A 255 -18.96 1.29 -20.96
C VAL A 255 -20.41 0.82 -20.90
N LEU A 256 -20.66 -0.39 -20.42
CA LEU A 256 -22.01 -0.94 -20.32
C LEU A 256 -22.87 -0.16 -19.34
N ASP A 257 -22.32 0.15 -18.16
CA ASP A 257 -23.08 0.89 -17.16
C ASP A 257 -23.36 2.34 -17.60
N SER A 258 -22.45 2.98 -18.35
CA SER A 258 -22.72 4.31 -18.93
C SER A 258 -23.96 4.33 -19.84
N LYS A 259 -24.29 3.20 -20.47
CA LYS A 259 -25.46 3.04 -21.35
C LYS A 259 -26.75 2.75 -20.59
N SER A 260 -26.65 2.29 -19.34
CA SER A 260 -27.78 1.91 -18.47
C SER A 260 -28.30 3.04 -17.58
N GLY A 261 -27.67 4.23 -17.62
CA GLY A 261 -28.07 5.39 -16.83
C GLY A 261 -27.54 5.33 -15.39
N LYS A 262 -28.29 5.87 -14.42
CA LYS A 262 -27.84 5.98 -13.01
C LYS A 262 -27.78 4.65 -12.25
N ASN A 263 -28.31 3.57 -12.82
CA ASN A 263 -28.22 2.23 -12.24
C ASN A 263 -27.07 1.50 -12.93
N LEU A 264 -26.02 1.12 -12.19
CA LEU A 264 -24.98 0.21 -12.67
C LEU A 264 -25.57 -1.20 -12.84
N SER A 265 -26.43 -1.38 -13.84
CA SER A 265 -27.18 -2.63 -14.03
C SER A 265 -26.27 -3.82 -14.35
N PHE A 266 -25.06 -3.56 -14.86
CA PHE A 266 -24.09 -4.59 -15.18
C PHE A 266 -23.23 -4.95 -13.97
N GLY A 267 -22.73 -3.93 -13.26
CA GLY A 267 -21.92 -4.13 -12.06
C GLY A 267 -20.59 -4.83 -12.34
N SER A 268 -19.88 -5.15 -11.27
CA SER A 268 -18.57 -5.79 -11.28
C SER A 268 -18.74 -7.30 -11.31
N ASN A 269 -17.91 -7.98 -12.10
CA ASN A 269 -18.03 -9.42 -12.34
C ASN A 269 -16.75 -10.13 -11.88
N PRO A 270 -16.73 -10.64 -10.63
CA PRO A 270 -15.64 -11.50 -10.19
C PRO A 270 -15.59 -12.79 -11.03
N LEU A 271 -14.38 -13.29 -11.25
CA LEU A 271 -14.11 -14.56 -11.94
C LEU A 271 -14.03 -15.69 -10.92
N TYR A 272 -14.57 -16.85 -11.29
CA TYR A 272 -14.60 -18.07 -10.48
C TYR A 272 -14.02 -19.21 -11.30
N LEU A 273 -12.87 -19.73 -10.89
CA LEU A 273 -12.11 -20.71 -11.68
C LEU A 273 -11.56 -21.78 -10.75
N SER A 274 -11.69 -23.06 -11.09
CA SER A 274 -10.90 -24.08 -10.40
C SER A 274 -9.40 -23.78 -10.53
N THR A 275 -8.59 -24.28 -9.60
CA THR A 275 -7.12 -24.13 -9.64
C THR A 275 -6.53 -24.45 -11.03
N THR A 276 -6.92 -25.56 -11.63
CA THR A 276 -6.43 -25.96 -12.97
C THR A 276 -6.88 -25.00 -14.06
N GLN A 277 -8.13 -24.51 -14.01
CA GLN A 277 -8.63 -23.53 -14.97
C GLN A 277 -7.88 -22.21 -14.85
N PHE A 278 -7.61 -21.74 -13.63
CA PHE A 278 -6.92 -20.46 -13.44
C PHE A 278 -5.46 -20.54 -13.91
N GLU A 279 -4.73 -21.59 -13.57
CA GLU A 279 -3.38 -21.79 -14.06
C GLU A 279 -3.30 -21.91 -15.59
N ASN A 280 -4.28 -22.59 -16.21
CA ASN A 280 -4.37 -22.69 -17.66
C ASN A 280 -4.68 -21.32 -18.28
N LEU A 281 -5.64 -20.59 -17.74
CA LEU A 281 -6.00 -19.25 -18.19
C LEU A 281 -4.78 -18.32 -18.10
N ALA A 282 -4.07 -18.34 -16.98
CA ALA A 282 -2.87 -17.54 -16.79
C ALA A 282 -1.77 -17.88 -17.80
N ALA A 283 -1.57 -19.17 -18.09
CA ALA A 283 -0.64 -19.60 -19.14
C ALA A 283 -1.09 -19.15 -20.54
N THR A 284 -2.39 -19.18 -20.83
CA THR A 284 -2.97 -18.67 -22.08
C THR A 284 -2.73 -17.17 -22.23
N ILE A 285 -3.14 -16.38 -21.23
CA ILE A 285 -2.97 -14.91 -21.20
C ILE A 285 -1.50 -14.53 -21.39
N THR A 286 -0.62 -15.18 -20.63
CA THR A 286 0.76 -14.73 -20.54
C THR A 286 1.68 -15.36 -21.58
N GLY A 287 1.35 -16.56 -22.09
CA GLY A 287 2.28 -17.40 -22.84
C GLY A 287 3.40 -18.00 -21.99
N LEU A 288 3.37 -17.84 -20.67
CA LEU A 288 4.36 -18.44 -19.77
C LEU A 288 4.09 -19.95 -19.60
N PRO A 289 5.13 -20.76 -19.31
CA PRO A 289 4.92 -22.14 -18.91
C PRO A 289 3.98 -22.20 -17.70
N LYS A 290 3.02 -23.14 -17.72
CA LYS A 290 2.02 -23.29 -16.66
C LYS A 290 2.61 -23.30 -15.24
N LYS A 291 3.76 -23.96 -15.04
CA LYS A 291 4.46 -23.98 -13.74
C LYS A 291 4.92 -22.60 -13.26
N VAL A 292 5.35 -21.74 -14.18
CA VAL A 292 5.77 -20.36 -13.89
C VAL A 292 4.55 -19.52 -13.49
N ALA A 293 3.47 -19.61 -14.27
CA ALA A 293 2.21 -18.93 -13.95
C ALA A 293 1.65 -19.38 -12.58
N ALA A 294 1.67 -20.68 -12.30
CA ALA A 294 1.24 -21.24 -11.02
C ALA A 294 2.08 -20.72 -9.83
N ALA A 295 3.39 -20.59 -10.00
CA ALA A 295 4.26 -20.04 -8.95
C ALA A 295 3.92 -18.58 -8.61
N ILE A 296 3.67 -17.75 -9.63
CA ILE A 296 3.24 -16.34 -9.44
C ILE A 296 1.85 -16.28 -8.80
N ILE A 297 0.89 -17.08 -9.28
CA ILE A 297 -0.46 -17.17 -8.69
C ILE A 297 -0.38 -17.52 -7.20
N ASN A 298 0.43 -18.52 -6.84
CA ASN A 298 0.58 -18.96 -5.47
C ASN A 298 1.12 -17.84 -4.55
N ASP A 299 2.10 -17.07 -5.01
CA ASP A 299 2.62 -15.92 -4.25
C ASP A 299 1.56 -14.83 -4.05
N LEU A 300 0.70 -14.63 -5.05
CA LEU A 300 -0.40 -13.66 -5.02
C LEU A 300 -1.71 -14.22 -4.44
N THR A 301 -1.71 -15.46 -3.93
CA THR A 301 -2.89 -16.08 -3.31
C THR A 301 -3.05 -15.64 -1.86
N PHE A 302 -4.25 -15.17 -1.51
CA PHE A 302 -4.60 -14.66 -0.19
C PHE A 302 -4.37 -15.70 0.90
N ASN A 303 -3.55 -15.37 1.89
CA ASN A 303 -3.31 -16.23 3.04
C ASN A 303 -4.21 -15.87 4.25
N PRO A 304 -5.27 -16.65 4.54
CA PRO A 304 -6.19 -16.40 5.65
C PRO A 304 -5.57 -16.67 7.03
N ASN A 305 -4.38 -17.28 7.12
CA ASN A 305 -3.74 -17.56 8.41
C ASN A 305 -2.98 -16.35 8.97
N THR A 306 -2.67 -15.35 8.15
CA THR A 306 -1.91 -14.17 8.58
C THR A 306 -2.79 -12.94 8.65
N PHE A 307 -3.07 -12.41 9.87
CA PHE A 307 -3.96 -11.27 10.10
C PHE A 307 -3.61 -10.04 9.23
N HIS A 308 -2.31 -9.80 9.02
CA HIS A 308 -1.81 -8.68 8.23
C HIS A 308 -1.83 -8.90 6.70
N THR A 309 -2.33 -10.04 6.21
CA THR A 309 -2.58 -10.22 4.78
C THR A 309 -3.83 -9.43 4.37
N SER A 310 -3.71 -8.70 3.26
CA SER A 310 -4.79 -7.96 2.62
C SER A 310 -4.90 -8.39 1.15
N VAL A 311 -6.10 -8.31 0.60
CA VAL A 311 -6.36 -8.49 -0.84
C VAL A 311 -5.65 -7.44 -1.71
N SER A 312 -5.18 -6.33 -1.12
CA SER A 312 -4.30 -5.36 -1.81
C SER A 312 -2.89 -5.89 -2.10
N ILE A 313 -2.48 -6.97 -1.43
CA ILE A 313 -1.17 -7.61 -1.60
C ILE A 313 -1.34 -8.96 -2.31
N GLN A 314 -2.32 -9.75 -1.87
CA GLN A 314 -2.60 -11.09 -2.38
C GLN A 314 -4.07 -11.16 -2.83
N PRO A 315 -4.38 -10.72 -4.07
CA PRO A 315 -5.76 -10.52 -4.54
C PRO A 315 -6.47 -11.80 -4.97
N PHE A 316 -5.76 -12.91 -5.16
CA PHE A 316 -6.39 -14.16 -5.60
C PHE A 316 -6.86 -14.96 -4.39
N ILE A 317 -8.16 -15.24 -4.29
CA ILE A 317 -8.72 -15.89 -3.10
C ILE A 317 -9.02 -17.34 -3.45
N LEU A 318 -8.34 -18.28 -2.79
CA LEU A 318 -8.60 -19.71 -2.94
C LEU A 318 -9.54 -20.18 -1.84
N SER A 319 -10.73 -20.68 -2.20
CA SER A 319 -11.64 -21.32 -1.26
C SER A 319 -11.19 -22.75 -0.93
N SER A 320 -11.76 -23.29 0.15
CA SER A 320 -11.57 -24.68 0.57
C SER A 320 -12.08 -25.69 -0.47
N SER A 321 -13.01 -25.29 -1.36
CA SER A 321 -13.48 -26.12 -2.48
C SER A 321 -12.49 -26.18 -3.65
N GLY A 322 -11.39 -25.42 -3.60
CA GLY A 322 -10.36 -25.39 -4.65
C GLY A 322 -10.67 -24.40 -5.77
N THR A 323 -11.61 -23.47 -5.54
CA THR A 323 -12.02 -22.43 -6.47
C THR A 323 -11.28 -21.12 -6.17
N TYR A 324 -10.70 -20.52 -7.20
CA TYR A 324 -10.16 -19.17 -7.18
C TYR A 324 -11.24 -18.14 -7.48
N TYR A 325 -11.33 -17.14 -6.61
CA TYR A 325 -12.14 -15.93 -6.76
C TYR A 325 -11.21 -14.75 -7.04
N ILE A 326 -11.47 -14.04 -8.14
CA ILE A 326 -10.63 -12.95 -8.63
C ILE A 326 -11.53 -11.77 -8.99
N LEU A 327 -11.19 -10.58 -8.54
CA LEU A 327 -11.86 -9.35 -8.98
C LEU A 327 -10.95 -8.60 -9.97
N PRO A 328 -11.23 -8.64 -11.29
CA PRO A 328 -10.39 -8.01 -12.30
C PRO A 328 -10.15 -6.52 -12.05
N ASN A 329 -11.21 -5.79 -11.69
CA ASN A 329 -11.12 -4.36 -11.40
C ASN A 329 -10.12 -4.07 -10.27
N LEU A 330 -10.16 -4.83 -9.18
CA LEU A 330 -9.22 -4.67 -8.06
C LEU A 330 -7.77 -4.85 -8.51
N PHE A 331 -7.46 -5.94 -9.21
CA PHE A 331 -6.08 -6.22 -9.65
C PHE A 331 -5.49 -5.09 -10.49
N SER A 332 -6.31 -4.46 -11.35
CA SER A 332 -5.89 -3.33 -12.20
C SER A 332 -5.53 -2.05 -11.42
N GLN A 333 -5.80 -2.01 -10.10
CA GLN A 333 -5.56 -0.83 -9.25
C GLN A 333 -4.43 -1.04 -8.25
N LEU A 334 -3.88 -2.27 -8.17
CA LEU A 334 -2.87 -2.60 -7.18
C LEU A 334 -1.46 -2.21 -7.65
N GLU A 335 -0.63 -1.82 -6.68
CA GLU A 335 0.78 -1.52 -6.91
C GLU A 335 1.58 -2.84 -7.01
N PRO A 336 2.15 -3.20 -8.17
CA PRO A 336 2.73 -4.52 -8.39
C PRO A 336 3.97 -4.79 -7.52
N SER A 337 4.82 -3.78 -7.30
CA SER A 337 6.00 -3.90 -6.44
C SER A 337 5.62 -4.23 -4.99
N ARG A 338 4.54 -3.59 -4.51
CA ARG A 338 4.01 -3.77 -3.16
C ARG A 338 3.38 -5.15 -2.97
N MET A 339 2.64 -5.64 -3.96
CA MET A 339 2.08 -6.99 -3.94
C MET A 339 3.18 -8.03 -3.76
N ILE A 340 4.25 -7.95 -4.57
CA ILE A 340 5.31 -8.94 -4.57
C ILE A 340 6.18 -8.85 -3.31
N LEU A 341 6.57 -7.66 -2.88
CA LEU A 341 7.31 -7.52 -1.62
C LEU A 341 6.49 -7.99 -0.42
N GLY A 342 5.18 -7.68 -0.40
CA GLY A 342 4.28 -8.13 0.67
C GLY A 342 4.03 -9.65 0.66
N ALA A 343 4.03 -10.28 -0.52
CA ALA A 343 3.92 -11.73 -0.67
C ALA A 343 5.19 -12.45 -0.19
N LEU A 344 6.37 -11.93 -0.54
CA LEU A 344 7.66 -12.56 -0.23
C LEU A 344 8.13 -12.34 1.21
N ASN A 345 7.70 -11.26 1.87
CA ASN A 345 8.08 -10.92 3.25
C ASN A 345 7.43 -11.84 4.32
N LYS A 346 7.06 -13.07 3.96
CA LYS A 346 6.37 -14.03 4.83
C LYS A 346 6.90 -15.45 4.61
N GLY A 347 6.84 -16.26 5.67
CA GLY A 347 7.11 -17.70 5.60
C GLY A 347 8.50 -18.06 5.06
N SER A 348 8.55 -19.09 4.22
CA SER A 348 9.78 -19.66 3.66
C SER A 348 10.52 -18.72 2.69
N LYS A 349 9.83 -17.74 2.10
CA LYS A 349 10.39 -16.82 1.09
C LYS A 349 11.06 -15.56 1.68
N LYS A 350 11.05 -15.39 3.01
CA LYS A 350 11.66 -14.23 3.68
C LYS A 350 13.13 -14.00 3.29
N LYS A 351 13.92 -15.07 3.12
CA LYS A 351 15.33 -14.93 2.69
C LYS A 351 15.48 -14.33 1.29
N ILE A 352 14.54 -14.62 0.39
CA ILE A 352 14.51 -14.03 -0.95
C ILE A 352 14.19 -12.55 -0.83
N TYR A 353 13.15 -12.20 -0.07
CA TYR A 353 12.81 -10.82 0.24
C TYR A 353 14.01 -10.03 0.80
N ASP A 354 14.68 -10.54 1.84
CA ASP A 354 15.81 -9.85 2.48
C ASP A 354 16.96 -9.61 1.47
N LYS A 355 17.24 -10.59 0.58
CA LYS A 355 18.23 -10.43 -0.49
C LYS A 355 17.83 -9.34 -1.48
N LEU A 356 16.56 -9.31 -1.90
CA LEU A 356 16.05 -8.35 -2.87
C LEU A 356 16.09 -6.92 -2.32
N ILE A 357 15.64 -6.72 -1.08
CA ILE A 357 15.66 -5.41 -0.44
C ILE A 357 17.08 -4.86 -0.34
N ASN A 358 18.06 -5.67 0.07
CA ASN A 358 19.46 -5.24 0.13
C ASN A 358 20.01 -4.80 -1.25
N LEU A 359 19.61 -5.47 -2.34
CA LEU A 359 20.01 -5.09 -3.70
C LEU A 359 19.35 -3.78 -4.13
N ILE A 360 18.06 -3.63 -3.87
CA ILE A 360 17.28 -2.42 -4.16
C ILE A 360 17.85 -1.22 -3.37
N GLU A 361 18.13 -1.40 -2.08
CA GLU A 361 18.73 -0.37 -1.22
C GLU A 361 20.09 0.08 -1.77
N LYS A 362 20.96 -0.86 -2.12
CA LYS A 362 22.26 -0.54 -2.70
C LYS A 362 22.15 0.20 -4.03
N CYS A 363 21.20 -0.19 -4.89
CA CYS A 363 20.97 0.52 -6.15
C CYS A 363 20.53 1.97 -5.91
N ASN A 364 19.54 2.17 -5.03
CA ASN A 364 19.02 3.48 -4.68
C ASN A 364 20.08 4.38 -4.03
N LEU A 365 20.94 3.83 -3.17
CA LEU A 365 22.07 4.56 -2.59
C LEU A 365 23.10 5.00 -3.65
N ASN A 366 23.42 4.12 -4.61
CA ASN A 366 24.27 4.49 -5.74
C ASN A 366 23.64 5.58 -6.60
N GLU A 367 22.32 5.54 -6.79
CA GLU A 367 21.60 6.57 -7.53
C GLU A 367 21.67 7.93 -6.81
N LEU A 368 21.43 7.95 -5.50
CA LEU A 368 21.60 9.16 -4.67
C LEU A 368 23.02 9.72 -4.80
N TYR A 369 24.04 8.87 -4.64
CA TYR A 369 25.45 9.26 -4.82
C TYR A 369 25.72 9.86 -6.20
N ASN A 370 25.26 9.19 -7.27
CA ASN A 370 25.42 9.69 -8.64
C ASN A 370 24.71 11.01 -8.88
N TYR A 371 23.60 11.27 -8.17
CA TYR A 371 22.87 12.52 -8.30
C TYR A 371 23.63 13.70 -7.69
N VAL A 372 24.39 13.48 -6.62
CA VAL A 372 25.07 14.54 -5.86
C VAL A 372 26.55 14.71 -6.21
N LYS A 373 27.21 13.71 -6.82
CA LYS A 373 28.66 13.76 -7.11
C LYS A 373 29.12 14.84 -8.06
N ASP A 374 28.23 15.32 -8.92
CA ASP A 374 28.55 16.36 -9.91
C ASP A 374 28.20 17.76 -9.39
N VAL A 375 27.80 17.90 -8.12
CA VAL A 375 27.59 19.21 -7.49
C VAL A 375 28.96 19.77 -7.10
N SER A 376 29.40 20.82 -7.80
CA SER A 376 30.79 21.32 -7.79
C SER A 376 31.39 21.61 -6.41
N SER A 377 30.59 22.05 -5.43
CA SER A 377 31.05 22.39 -4.08
C SER A 377 31.05 21.20 -3.11
N TRP A 378 30.60 20.01 -3.55
CA TRP A 378 30.35 18.86 -2.70
C TRP A 378 31.34 17.72 -2.94
N THR A 379 31.83 17.14 -1.85
CA THR A 379 32.59 15.88 -1.85
C THR A 379 31.74 14.78 -1.21
N PRO A 380 31.10 13.91 -2.02
CA PRO A 380 30.33 12.80 -1.48
C PRO A 380 31.21 11.58 -1.15
N TYR A 381 30.86 10.88 -0.08
CA TYR A 381 31.37 9.56 0.25
C TYR A 381 30.21 8.58 0.44
N LEU A 382 30.19 7.51 -0.35
CA LEU A 382 29.22 6.42 -0.24
C LEU A 382 29.74 5.33 0.70
N GLU A 383 28.90 4.90 1.65
CA GLU A 383 29.13 3.79 2.60
C GLU A 383 30.52 3.83 3.28
N LYS A 384 31.02 5.03 3.56
CA LYS A 384 32.38 5.20 4.04
C LYS A 384 32.49 4.79 5.49
N MET A 385 33.26 3.73 5.73
CA MET A 385 33.67 3.35 7.07
C MET A 385 34.52 4.47 7.71
N VAL A 386 34.08 4.95 8.88
CA VAL A 386 34.82 5.92 9.69
C VAL A 386 35.17 5.29 11.05
N LYS A 387 36.43 5.38 11.45
CA LYS A 387 36.93 4.85 12.72
C LYS A 387 37.40 6.00 13.62
N PHE A 388 36.90 6.04 14.85
CA PHE A 388 37.31 7.04 15.86
C PHE A 388 37.20 6.46 17.26
N GLY A 389 38.28 6.59 18.07
CA GLY A 389 38.27 6.16 19.47
C GLY A 389 37.86 4.70 19.69
N GLY A 390 38.25 3.79 18.78
CA GLY A 390 37.86 2.37 18.83
C GLY A 390 36.44 2.06 18.34
N LYS A 391 35.61 3.07 18.05
CA LYS A 391 34.28 2.90 17.44
C LYS A 391 34.40 2.93 15.91
N GLN A 392 33.55 2.15 15.26
CA GLN A 392 33.41 2.10 13.81
C GLN A 392 31.96 2.45 13.45
N ILE A 393 31.78 3.35 12.49
CA ILE A 393 30.47 3.74 11.98
C ILE A 393 30.42 3.65 10.46
N HIS A 394 29.20 3.48 9.95
CA HIS A 394 28.90 3.27 8.53
C HIS A 394 27.72 4.13 8.12
N PRO A 395 27.90 5.45 7.94
CA PRO A 395 26.88 6.26 7.30
C PRO A 395 26.68 5.82 5.84
N ASP A 396 25.43 5.82 5.37
CA ASP A 396 25.11 5.44 4.00
C ASP A 396 25.70 6.44 2.99
N LEU A 397 25.55 7.74 3.27
CA LEU A 397 26.10 8.80 2.43
C LEU A 397 26.59 9.96 3.30
N ILE A 398 27.78 10.48 2.99
CA ILE A 398 28.33 11.69 3.62
C ILE A 398 28.53 12.72 2.53
N LEU A 399 28.02 13.94 2.72
CA LEU A 399 28.27 15.07 1.82
C LEU A 399 29.10 16.11 2.57
N ILE A 400 30.28 16.45 2.06
CA ILE A 400 31.09 17.55 2.59
C ILE A 400 30.98 18.72 1.63
N ASN A 401 30.49 19.86 2.11
CA ASN A 401 30.51 21.11 1.35
C ASN A 401 31.61 22.00 1.94
N SER A 402 32.65 22.24 1.13
CA SER A 402 33.80 23.03 1.55
C SER A 402 33.53 24.53 1.59
N ASP A 403 32.64 25.02 0.75
CA ASP A 403 32.31 26.46 0.66
C ASP A 403 31.54 26.90 1.90
N ASP A 404 30.52 26.12 2.28
CA ASP A 404 29.68 26.37 3.46
C ASP A 404 30.30 25.82 4.77
N ARG A 405 31.46 25.14 4.68
CA ARG A 405 32.13 24.45 5.79
C ARG A 405 31.18 23.57 6.60
N CYS A 406 30.44 22.71 5.92
CA CYS A 406 29.47 21.83 6.56
C CYS A 406 29.52 20.40 6.04
N ILE A 407 29.02 19.48 6.86
CA ILE A 407 28.94 18.04 6.61
C ILE A 407 27.50 17.59 6.81
N TYR A 408 26.99 16.80 5.87
CA TYR A 408 25.71 16.13 5.97
C TYR A 408 25.92 14.63 6.06
N ILE A 409 25.35 14.05 7.10
CA ILE A 409 25.35 12.62 7.34
C ILE A 409 23.96 12.10 7.01
N ILE A 410 23.88 11.30 5.96
CA ILE A 410 22.64 10.81 5.39
C ILE A 410 22.52 9.32 5.68
N ASP A 411 21.35 8.93 6.18
CA ASP A 411 20.96 7.54 6.40
C ASP A 411 19.68 7.28 5.61
N TYR A 412 19.71 6.24 4.77
CA TYR A 412 18.63 5.90 3.85
C TYR A 412 17.73 4.83 4.45
N LYS A 413 16.44 4.91 4.15
CA LYS A 413 15.45 3.92 4.55
C LYS A 413 14.56 3.56 3.37
N HIS A 414 14.63 2.30 2.95
CA HIS A 414 13.75 1.78 1.92
C HIS A 414 12.39 1.39 2.49
N PHE A 415 11.54 2.40 2.72
CA PHE A 415 10.16 2.19 3.13
C PHE A 415 9.18 2.31 1.96
N ILE A 416 8.18 1.43 1.99
CA ILE A 416 6.94 1.57 1.22
C ILE A 416 5.91 2.26 2.13
N GLY A 417 4.93 2.97 1.56
CA GLY A 417 3.82 3.57 2.31
C GLY A 417 3.09 2.54 3.20
N PRO A 418 2.79 2.87 4.47
CA PRO A 418 2.03 1.97 5.35
C PRO A 418 0.56 1.87 4.96
N ILE A 419 -0.03 0.69 5.13
CA ILE A 419 -1.49 0.45 4.98
C ILE A 419 -2.16 -0.03 6.26
N SER A 420 -1.41 -0.20 7.35
CA SER A 420 -1.96 -0.66 8.62
C SER A 420 -1.25 0.02 9.78
N ALA A 421 -1.93 0.12 10.91
CA ALA A 421 -1.39 0.63 12.17
C ALA A 421 -0.13 -0.13 12.60
N SER A 422 -0.04 -1.43 12.34
CA SER A 422 1.16 -2.22 12.65
C SER A 422 2.37 -1.79 11.79
N GLU A 423 2.15 -1.51 10.51
CA GLU A 423 3.22 -0.97 9.65
C GLU A 423 3.61 0.46 10.03
N VAL A 424 2.64 1.27 10.46
CA VAL A 424 2.90 2.62 10.99
C VAL A 424 3.79 2.55 12.22
N ASP A 425 3.43 1.75 13.23
CA ASP A 425 4.25 1.55 14.44
C ASP A 425 5.67 1.06 14.11
N TYR A 426 5.78 0.05 13.24
CA TYR A 426 7.07 -0.45 12.79
C TYR A 426 7.93 0.65 12.17
N LYS A 427 7.39 1.42 11.22
CA LYS A 427 8.14 2.49 10.53
C LYS A 427 8.48 3.65 11.46
N MET A 428 7.60 4.01 12.39
CA MET A 428 7.90 4.99 13.44
C MET A 428 9.09 4.55 14.29
N ASN A 429 9.13 3.28 14.71
CA ASN A 429 10.22 2.74 15.51
C ASN A 429 11.54 2.65 14.72
N GLU A 430 11.50 2.29 13.44
CA GLU A 430 12.69 2.29 12.58
C GLU A 430 13.22 3.71 12.32
N LEU A 431 12.34 4.71 12.14
CA LEU A 431 12.75 6.12 12.04
C LEU A 431 13.39 6.62 13.33
N LYS A 432 12.83 6.27 14.51
CA LYS A 432 13.45 6.62 15.81
C LYS A 432 14.86 6.05 15.92
N LYS A 433 15.06 4.78 15.53
CA LYS A 433 16.38 4.15 15.51
C LYS A 433 17.33 4.86 14.55
N GLY A 434 16.89 5.16 13.33
CA GLY A 434 17.66 5.91 12.33
C GLY A 434 18.06 7.31 12.83
N SER A 435 17.14 8.03 13.47
CA SER A 435 17.42 9.34 14.08
C SER A 435 18.50 9.25 15.17
N ILE A 436 18.39 8.28 16.08
CA ILE A 436 19.40 8.04 17.13
C ILE A 436 20.76 7.69 16.50
N GLN A 437 20.77 6.86 15.46
CA GLN A 437 21.98 6.49 14.72
C GLN A 437 22.66 7.70 14.09
N VAL A 438 21.90 8.55 13.38
CA VAL A 438 22.41 9.78 12.76
C VAL A 438 22.91 10.76 13.82
N LYS A 439 22.21 10.94 14.95
CA LYS A 439 22.70 11.76 16.08
C LYS A 439 24.07 11.29 16.57
N ASN A 440 24.22 9.99 16.79
CA ASN A 440 25.48 9.39 17.22
C ASN A 440 26.60 9.65 16.20
N TYR A 441 26.27 9.65 14.91
CA TYR A 441 27.22 10.01 13.85
C TYR A 441 27.61 11.48 13.93
N ILE A 442 26.64 12.40 14.07
CA ILE A 442 26.89 13.84 14.20
C ILE A 442 27.85 14.12 15.37
N GLU A 443 27.59 13.53 16.55
CA GLU A 443 28.44 13.72 17.73
C GLU A 443 29.87 13.23 17.54
N LEU A 444 30.05 12.15 16.77
CA LEU A 444 31.36 11.61 16.46
C LEU A 444 32.08 12.51 15.45
N PHE A 445 31.40 12.95 14.40
CA PHE A 445 31.97 13.79 13.34
C PHE A 445 32.40 15.17 13.85
N ARG A 446 31.70 15.75 14.83
CA ARG A 446 32.13 16.98 15.52
C ARG A 446 33.50 16.89 16.18
N LYS A 447 33.99 15.67 16.45
CA LYS A 447 35.31 15.41 17.06
C LYS A 447 36.38 14.99 16.04
N LEU A 448 36.00 14.83 14.78
CA LEU A 448 36.92 14.46 13.71
C LEU A 448 37.56 15.70 13.09
N SER A 449 38.85 15.60 12.79
CA SER A 449 39.56 16.62 12.00
C SER A 449 39.64 16.27 10.51
N LYS A 450 39.42 15.01 10.12
CA LYS A 450 39.52 14.59 8.71
C LYS A 450 38.61 13.42 8.36
N ILE A 451 38.20 13.37 7.10
CA ILE A 451 37.57 12.21 6.45
C ILE A 451 38.29 11.96 5.14
N GLY A 452 38.86 10.77 4.98
CA GLY A 452 39.73 10.49 3.84
C GLY A 452 40.90 11.48 3.83
N THR A 453 41.01 12.28 2.77
CA THR A 453 42.01 13.34 2.60
C THR A 453 41.47 14.74 2.92
N THR A 454 40.17 14.89 3.17
CA THR A 454 39.52 16.19 3.42
C THR A 454 39.66 16.60 4.88
N ASN A 455 40.22 17.79 5.14
CA ASN A 455 40.19 18.42 6.47
C ASN A 455 38.80 18.99 6.73
N ILE A 456 38.20 18.58 7.84
CA ILE A 456 36.84 18.97 8.25
C ILE A 456 36.81 19.65 9.62
N GLU A 457 37.97 20.02 10.15
CA GLU A 457 38.07 20.66 11.45
C GLU A 457 37.24 21.95 11.50
N GLY A 458 36.35 22.02 12.48
CA GLY A 458 35.44 23.15 12.68
C GLY A 458 34.30 23.25 11.66
N PHE A 459 34.02 22.19 10.88
CA PHE A 459 32.84 22.17 10.01
C PHE A 459 31.57 21.93 10.83
N ALA A 460 30.47 22.61 10.48
CA ALA A 460 29.16 22.31 11.03
C ALA A 460 28.71 20.91 10.56
N THR A 461 28.06 20.13 11.42
CA THR A 461 27.62 18.77 11.07
C THR A 461 26.12 18.62 11.30
N TYR A 462 25.44 18.18 10.26
CA TYR A 462 24.00 17.99 10.18
C TYR A 462 23.65 16.55 9.80
N GLY A 463 22.43 16.15 10.11
CA GLY A 463 21.88 14.83 9.76
C GLY A 463 20.67 14.96 8.85
N LEU A 464 20.43 13.93 8.04
CA LEU A 464 19.24 13.81 7.20
C LEU A 464 18.87 12.34 7.07
N LEU A 465 17.58 12.04 7.19
CA LEU A 465 17.03 10.74 6.84
C LEU A 465 16.37 10.84 5.47
N ILE A 466 16.73 9.95 4.55
CA ILE A 466 16.09 9.87 3.22
C ILE A 466 15.24 8.61 3.14
N THR A 467 13.95 8.76 2.85
CA THR A 467 13.07 7.63 2.55
C THR A 467 12.94 7.41 1.05
N HIS A 468 12.69 6.19 0.60
CA HIS A 468 12.48 5.92 -0.83
C HIS A 468 11.26 6.67 -1.40
N LYS A 469 10.15 6.69 -0.65
CA LYS A 469 8.90 7.38 -0.99
C LYS A 469 8.46 8.30 0.16
N PRO A 470 7.53 9.24 -0.08
CA PRO A 470 6.86 9.99 0.99
C PRO A 470 6.29 9.03 2.02
N LEU A 471 6.48 9.33 3.30
CA LEU A 471 6.15 8.42 4.39
C LEU A 471 5.08 9.04 5.30
N PRO A 472 3.79 8.70 5.09
CA PRO A 472 2.69 9.20 5.91
C PRO A 472 2.65 8.45 7.26
N VAL A 473 3.57 8.77 8.16
CA VAL A 473 3.58 8.26 9.55
C VAL A 473 3.68 9.43 10.52
N PRO A 474 3.02 9.36 11.69
CA PRO A 474 3.14 10.40 12.69
C PRO A 474 4.56 10.37 13.26
N ILE A 475 5.31 11.44 13.00
CA ILE A 475 6.66 11.65 13.51
C ILE A 475 6.51 12.40 14.83
N SER A 476 7.06 11.84 15.91
CA SER A 476 7.06 12.51 17.23
C SER A 476 8.00 13.71 17.21
N ASP A 477 7.69 14.75 17.97
CA ASP A 477 8.54 15.95 18.14
C ASP A 477 9.96 15.62 18.64
N ASN A 478 10.16 14.45 19.23
CA ASN A 478 11.46 13.96 19.71
C ASN A 478 12.43 13.53 18.58
N ILE A 479 11.95 13.42 17.34
CA ILE A 479 12.80 13.20 16.16
C ILE A 479 13.17 14.57 15.60
N ASP A 480 14.41 15.00 15.88
CA ASP A 480 14.96 16.29 15.45
C ASP A 480 15.77 16.20 14.14
N ILE A 481 15.98 14.98 13.61
CA ILE A 481 16.65 14.77 12.33
C ILE A 481 15.60 14.95 11.22
N PRO A 482 15.81 15.87 10.26
CA PRO A 482 14.90 16.03 9.13
C PRO A 482 14.74 14.74 8.31
N ILE A 483 13.54 14.53 7.78
CA ILE A 483 13.18 13.37 6.95
C ILE A 483 12.66 13.90 5.61
N LEU A 484 13.17 13.36 4.50
CA LEU A 484 12.74 13.73 3.15
C LEU A 484 12.67 12.49 2.26
N ASP A 485 11.73 12.45 1.31
CA ASP A 485 11.74 11.39 0.31
C ASP A 485 12.77 11.63 -0.80
N MET A 486 13.20 10.55 -1.43
CA MET A 486 14.26 10.53 -2.44
C MET A 486 13.91 11.34 -3.69
N LEU A 487 12.64 11.38 -4.11
CA LEU A 487 12.24 12.16 -5.28
C LEU A 487 12.33 13.66 -4.97
N THR A 488 11.77 14.08 -3.84
CA THR A 488 11.85 15.49 -3.40
C THR A 488 13.30 15.91 -3.18
N PHE A 489 14.14 15.05 -2.58
CA PHE A 489 15.58 15.31 -2.47
C PHE A 489 16.22 15.59 -3.83
N LYS A 490 16.03 14.71 -4.82
CA LYS A 490 16.56 14.89 -6.18
C LYS A 490 16.08 16.18 -6.85
N GLN A 491 14.80 16.51 -6.70
CA GLN A 491 14.26 17.77 -7.23
C GLN A 491 14.95 18.99 -6.63
N LYS A 492 15.17 19.00 -5.30
CA LYS A 492 15.89 20.09 -4.63
C LYS A 492 17.40 20.11 -4.97
N ILE A 493 18.02 18.98 -5.31
CA ILE A 493 19.42 18.95 -5.82
C ILE A 493 19.51 19.50 -7.24
N SER A 494 18.53 19.21 -8.10
CA SER A 494 18.53 19.72 -9.49
C SER A 494 18.56 21.25 -9.53
N SER A 495 17.75 21.92 -8.71
CA SER A 495 17.75 23.39 -8.66
C SER A 495 19.09 23.97 -8.21
N MET A 496 19.88 23.23 -7.41
CA MET A 496 21.22 23.64 -7.00
C MET A 496 22.26 23.48 -8.11
N LYS A 497 22.14 22.42 -8.93
CA LYS A 497 23.00 22.24 -10.12
C LYS A 497 22.83 23.39 -11.13
N ASP A 498 21.65 23.99 -11.19
CA ASP A 498 21.34 25.15 -12.03
C ASP A 498 21.83 26.49 -11.42
N GLY A 499 22.66 26.45 -10.37
CA GLY A 499 23.29 27.62 -9.76
C GLY A 499 22.38 28.42 -8.82
N LYS A 500 21.26 27.84 -8.36
CA LYS A 500 20.24 28.54 -7.56
C LYS A 500 20.13 28.07 -6.10
N GLY A 501 21.18 27.50 -5.51
CA GLY A 501 21.20 27.46 -4.05
C GLY A 501 22.36 26.75 -3.35
N SER A 502 22.45 27.00 -2.04
CA SER A 502 23.40 26.38 -1.10
C SER A 502 22.79 25.18 -0.38
N ILE A 503 23.63 24.29 0.17
CA ILE A 503 23.13 23.16 0.97
C ILE A 503 22.41 23.62 2.24
N ASN A 504 22.76 24.80 2.76
CA ASN A 504 22.05 25.43 3.87
C ASN A 504 20.63 25.88 3.46
N GLU A 505 20.43 26.28 2.21
CA GLU A 505 19.09 26.53 1.67
C GLU A 505 18.31 25.22 1.49
N LEU A 506 18.96 24.11 1.11
CA LEU A 506 18.29 22.79 1.09
C LEU A 506 17.66 22.48 2.45
N MET A 507 18.44 22.67 3.52
CA MET A 507 18.00 22.38 4.87
C MET A 507 16.99 23.37 5.39
N ARG A 508 17.15 24.67 5.09
CA ARG A 508 16.12 25.67 5.43
C ARG A 508 14.79 25.34 4.78
N ILE A 509 14.77 24.97 3.50
CA ILE A 509 13.51 24.58 2.84
C ILE A 509 12.93 23.30 3.49
N ILE A 510 13.77 22.32 3.85
CA ILE A 510 13.32 21.12 4.56
C ILE A 510 12.76 21.46 5.97
N GLU A 511 13.30 22.48 6.63
CA GLU A 511 12.84 22.94 7.95
C GLU A 511 11.60 23.84 7.84
N ASP A 512 11.50 24.69 6.82
CA ASP A 512 10.36 25.59 6.56
C ASP A 512 9.11 24.82 6.14
N ASP A 513 9.25 23.72 5.39
CA ASP A 513 8.15 22.78 5.06
C ASP A 513 7.48 22.18 6.32
N LYS A 514 8.13 22.23 7.51
CA LYS A 514 7.53 21.78 8.78
C LYS A 514 6.57 22.79 9.42
N ASN A 515 6.59 24.05 8.98
CA ASN A 515 5.80 25.14 9.57
C ASN A 515 4.43 25.31 8.92
N HIS A 516 4.07 24.47 7.94
CA HIS A 516 2.73 24.45 7.37
C HIS A 516 1.77 23.70 8.31
N GLU A 517 0.73 24.40 8.78
CA GLU A 517 -0.28 23.82 9.65
C GLU A 517 -1.61 23.67 8.92
N ASN A 518 -1.94 22.43 8.54
CA ASN A 518 -3.29 22.06 8.15
C ASN A 518 -4.23 22.22 9.37
N VAL A 519 -5.42 22.78 9.16
CA VAL A 519 -6.41 22.92 10.24
C VAL A 519 -7.23 21.63 10.35
N PHE A 520 -7.02 20.94 11.47
CA PHE A 520 -7.80 19.76 11.82
C PHE A 520 -8.85 20.10 12.87
N THR A 521 -10.08 19.63 12.65
CA THR A 521 -11.13 19.63 13.67
C THR A 521 -11.23 18.23 14.28
N PRO A 522 -11.15 18.11 15.61
CA PRO A 522 -11.39 16.83 16.26
C PRO A 522 -12.83 16.40 16.02
N PHE A 523 -13.03 15.12 15.74
CA PHE A 523 -14.36 14.53 15.70
C PHE A 523 -14.32 13.13 16.30
N GLU A 524 -15.46 12.69 16.81
CA GLU A 524 -15.64 11.33 17.29
C GLU A 524 -16.47 10.54 16.30
N ASN A 525 -15.99 9.33 16.00
CA ASN A 525 -16.74 8.36 15.20
C ASN A 525 -17.17 7.20 16.10
N GLU A 526 -18.46 6.89 16.11
CA GLU A 526 -19.05 5.80 16.90
C GLU A 526 -19.28 4.58 15.99
N ILE A 527 -18.74 3.43 16.38
CA ILE A 527 -19.07 2.14 15.75
C ILE A 527 -19.71 1.24 16.82
N LYS A 528 -20.92 0.75 16.53
CA LYS A 528 -21.66 -0.14 17.43
C LYS A 528 -21.20 -1.59 17.25
N VAL A 529 -21.10 -2.32 18.36
CA VAL A 529 -20.74 -3.75 18.41
C VAL A 529 -21.66 -4.42 19.43
N GLY A 530 -22.78 -4.96 18.95
CA GLY A 530 -23.88 -5.39 19.82
C GLY A 530 -24.37 -4.23 20.72
N GLU A 531 -24.33 -4.42 22.03
CA GLU A 531 -24.69 -3.39 23.02
C GLU A 531 -23.58 -2.37 23.29
N TRP A 532 -22.36 -2.61 22.79
CA TRP A 532 -21.21 -1.74 23.03
C TRP A 532 -21.06 -0.67 21.95
N LYS A 533 -20.47 0.45 22.34
CA LYS A 533 -20.07 1.53 21.44
C LYS A 533 -18.56 1.74 21.51
N ILE A 534 -17.91 1.68 20.36
CA ILE A 534 -16.50 2.02 20.22
C ILE A 534 -16.40 3.44 19.68
N ILE A 535 -15.90 4.34 20.51
CA ILE A 535 -15.72 5.74 20.18
C ILE A 535 -14.27 5.93 19.74
N ARG A 536 -14.09 6.45 18.53
CA ARG A 536 -12.78 6.69 17.93
C ARG A 536 -12.59 8.19 17.79
N SER A 537 -11.68 8.77 18.56
CA SER A 537 -11.26 10.15 18.31
C SER A 537 -10.47 10.19 17.01
N GLN A 538 -10.83 11.11 16.12
CA GLN A 538 -10.24 11.28 14.79
C GLN A 538 -10.04 12.77 14.50
N HIS A 539 -9.24 13.06 13.48
CA HIS A 539 -9.04 14.40 12.96
C HIS A 539 -9.67 14.49 11.57
N LYS A 540 -10.48 15.51 11.33
CA LYS A 540 -11.01 15.83 10.00
C LYS A 540 -10.39 17.13 9.54
N ILE A 541 -9.88 17.16 8.31
CA ILE A 541 -9.40 18.41 7.71
C ILE A 541 -10.59 19.33 7.42
N THR A 542 -10.49 20.59 7.85
CA THR A 542 -11.55 21.59 7.63
C THR A 542 -11.11 22.74 6.74
N GLN A 543 -9.80 23.01 6.64
CA GLN A 543 -9.18 23.86 5.63
C GLN A 543 -7.81 23.26 5.25
N SER A 544 -7.59 23.09 3.94
CA SER A 544 -6.27 22.85 3.35
C SER A 544 -5.87 24.14 2.62
N GLU A 545 -4.69 24.68 2.89
CA GLU A 545 -4.14 25.81 2.12
C GLU A 545 -3.44 25.35 0.83
#